data_AF-A0A2R7QVZ1-F1
#
_entry.id   AF-A0A2R7QVZ1-F1
#
_cell.length_a   1.000
_cell.length_b   1.000
_cell.length_c   1.000
_cell.angle_alpha   90.00
_cell.angle_beta   90.00
_cell.angle_gamma   90.00
#
_symmetry.space_group_name_H-M   'P 1'
#
loop_
_entity.id
_entity.type
_entity.pdbx_description
1 polymer ?
#
loop_
_entity_poly.entity_id
_entity_poly.type
_entity_poly.pdbx_seq_one_letter_code
_entity_poly.pdbx_strand_id
1 'polypeptide(L)'
;MANPSAQAWDALIIGAGHNGLVCAAYLARAGKRVLVLERRGVVGGAAVTEEFHPGFRNSVASYTVSLLQPKVIADLDLPAHGLTVVPRRIN
;
A
#
# COMPACT_ATOMS: atom_id res chain seq x y z
N MET A 1 26.50 23.73 -6.59
CA MET A 1 27.21 22.80 -5.68
C MET A 1 26.19 21.76 -5.21
N ALA A 2 26.38 20.48 -5.53
CA ALA A 2 25.50 19.42 -5.04
C ALA A 2 25.80 19.19 -3.54
N ASN A 3 24.77 19.16 -2.71
CA ASN A 3 24.90 18.94 -1.27
C ASN A 3 25.32 17.47 -1.01
N PRO A 4 26.53 17.20 -0.48
CA PRO A 4 27.03 15.85 -0.26
C PRO A 4 26.31 15.08 0.87
N SER A 5 25.38 15.73 1.60
CA SER A 5 24.58 15.09 2.66
C SER A 5 23.19 14.62 2.19
N ALA A 6 22.77 14.92 0.96
CA ALA A 6 21.50 14.42 0.43
C ALA A 6 21.72 12.98 -0.03
N GLN A 7 21.50 12.03 0.87
CA GLN A 7 21.61 10.62 0.53
C GLN A 7 20.62 10.32 -0.61
N ALA A 8 21.14 10.05 -1.82
CA ALA A 8 20.34 9.99 -3.04
C ALA A 8 19.33 8.83 -3.01
N TRP A 9 18.08 9.08 -3.38
CA TRP A 9 17.07 8.03 -3.53
C TRP A 9 17.21 7.36 -4.89
N ASP A 10 17.07 6.03 -4.95
CA ASP A 10 17.03 5.27 -6.20
C ASP A 10 15.68 5.41 -6.92
N ALA A 11 14.60 5.62 -6.16
CA ALA A 11 13.26 5.81 -6.69
C ALA A 11 12.43 6.76 -5.80
N LEU A 12 11.59 7.56 -6.46
CA LEU A 12 10.56 8.37 -5.82
C LEU A 12 9.19 7.83 -6.26
N ILE A 13 8.30 7.60 -5.30
CA ILE A 13 6.92 7.18 -5.54
C ILE A 13 6.00 8.27 -5.02
N ILE A 14 5.15 8.80 -5.90
CA ILE A 14 4.17 9.83 -5.56
C ILE A 14 2.80 9.17 -5.40
N GLY A 15 2.27 9.24 -4.18
CA GLY A 15 1.05 8.57 -3.74
C GLY A 15 1.34 7.29 -2.96
N ALA A 16 0.95 7.25 -1.69
CA ALA A 16 1.06 6.05 -0.84
C ALA A 16 -0.22 5.21 -0.87
N GLY A 17 -0.75 4.98 -2.08
CA GLY A 17 -1.80 3.98 -2.30
C GLY A 17 -1.26 2.56 -2.22
N HIS A 18 -2.13 1.56 -2.06
CA HIS A 18 -1.73 0.15 -2.00
C HIS A 18 -0.78 -0.26 -3.15
N ASN A 19 -1.04 0.18 -4.39
CA ASN A 19 -0.16 -0.09 -5.53
C ASN A 19 1.24 0.54 -5.37
N GLY A 20 1.29 1.82 -4.94
CA GLY A 20 2.55 2.53 -4.70
C GLY A 20 3.35 1.89 -3.57
N LEU A 21 2.67 1.48 -2.50
CA LEU A 21 3.28 0.79 -1.35
C LEU A 21 3.81 -0.61 -1.73
N VAL A 22 3.07 -1.37 -2.53
CA VAL A 22 3.54 -2.67 -3.06
C VAL A 22 4.79 -2.47 -3.93
N CYS A 23 4.77 -1.49 -4.84
CA CYS A 23 5.94 -1.14 -5.65
C CYS A 23 7.14 -0.76 -4.78
N ALA A 24 6.92 0.11 -3.79
CA ALA A 24 7.95 0.54 -2.84
C ALA A 24 8.54 -0.65 -2.08
N ALA A 25 7.71 -1.57 -1.60
CA ALA A 25 8.13 -2.75 -0.86
C ALA A 25 9.02 -3.66 -1.72
N TYR A 26 8.65 -3.91 -2.98
CA TYR A 26 9.48 -4.71 -3.88
C TYR A 26 10.82 -4.04 -4.21
N LEU A 27 10.82 -2.74 -4.47
CA LEU A 27 12.06 -1.98 -4.72
C LEU A 27 12.97 -1.97 -3.48
N ALA A 28 12.41 -1.75 -2.29
CA ALA A 28 13.13 -1.79 -1.03
C ALA A 28 13.71 -3.20 -0.77
N ARG A 29 12.94 -4.26 -1.04
CA ARG A 29 13.42 -5.65 -0.94
C ARG A 29 14.57 -5.95 -1.90
N ALA A 30 14.62 -5.26 -3.04
CA ALA A 30 15.74 -5.32 -3.99
C ALA A 30 16.93 -4.42 -3.59
N GLY A 31 16.94 -3.88 -2.37
CA GLY A 31 18.03 -3.06 -1.82
C GLY A 31 18.01 -1.60 -2.30
N LYS A 32 16.93 -1.13 -2.92
CA LYS A 32 16.80 0.26 -3.37
C LYS A 32 16.34 1.17 -2.24
N ARG A 33 16.91 2.37 -2.19
CA ARG A 33 16.44 3.45 -1.31
C ARG A 33 15.28 4.17 -1.97
N VAL A 34 14.08 3.95 -1.45
CA VAL A 34 12.83 4.49 -2.02
C VAL A 34 12.26 5.57 -1.11
N LEU A 35 11.89 6.71 -1.69
CA LEU A 35 11.10 7.74 -1.03
C LEU A 35 9.65 7.67 -1.51
N VAL A 36 8.71 7.44 -0.61
CA VAL A 36 7.27 7.50 -0.90
C VAL A 36 6.71 8.79 -0.32
N LEU A 37 6.01 9.57 -1.14
CA LEU A 37 5.38 10.83 -0.72
C LEU A 37 3.86 10.71 -0.86
N GLU A 38 3.14 11.01 0.20
CA GLU A 38 1.69 11.07 0.22
C GLU A 38 1.23 12.42 0.75
N ARG A 39 0.21 12.99 0.11
CA ARG A 39 -0.35 14.28 0.51
C ARG A 39 -1.20 14.15 1.77
N ARG A 40 -1.93 13.05 1.91
CA ARG A 40 -2.82 12.76 3.05
C ARG A 40 -2.01 12.37 4.29
N GLY A 41 -2.58 12.59 5.47
CA GLY A 41 -2.03 12.09 6.74
C GLY A 41 -2.21 10.58 6.96
N VAL A 42 -2.66 9.84 5.95
CA VAL A 42 -2.94 8.40 6.00
C VAL A 42 -2.51 7.74 4.69
N VAL A 43 -1.99 6.53 4.79
CA VAL A 43 -1.55 5.70 3.65
C VAL A 43 -2.53 4.56 3.39
N GLY A 44 -2.49 4.00 2.18
CA GLY A 44 -3.36 2.91 1.71
C GLY A 44 -4.16 3.28 0.46
N GLY A 45 -4.36 4.58 0.22
CA GLY A 45 -5.11 5.11 -0.94
C GLY A 45 -6.51 4.51 -1.01
N ALA A 46 -6.86 3.90 -2.14
CA ALA A 46 -8.15 3.24 -2.31
C ALA A 46 -8.41 2.07 -1.35
N ALA A 47 -7.41 1.59 -0.59
CA ALA A 47 -7.61 0.54 0.41
C ALA A 47 -7.90 1.09 1.82
N VAL A 48 -7.92 2.41 2.02
CA VAL A 48 -8.22 3.01 3.33
C VAL A 48 -9.70 2.82 3.68
N THR A 49 -9.98 2.45 4.92
CA THR A 49 -11.34 2.41 5.47
C THR A 49 -11.70 3.76 6.08
N GLU A 50 -12.67 4.45 5.47
CA GLU A 50 -13.12 5.78 5.85
C GLU A 50 -14.59 5.73 6.30
N GLU A 51 -14.99 6.66 7.17
CA GLU A 51 -16.39 6.84 7.52
C GLU A 51 -17.07 7.67 6.42
N PHE A 52 -18.10 7.10 5.79
CA PHE A 52 -18.84 7.77 4.72
C PHE A 52 -20.27 8.16 5.14
N HIS A 53 -20.72 7.64 6.27
CA HIS A 53 -21.98 7.98 6.93
C HIS A 53 -21.82 7.70 8.43
N PRO A 54 -22.46 8.47 9.34
CA PRO A 54 -22.37 8.23 10.79
C PRO A 54 -22.57 6.75 11.17
N GLY A 55 -21.54 6.16 11.78
CA GLY A 55 -21.51 4.76 12.21
C GLY A 55 -21.13 3.73 11.13
N PHE A 56 -20.92 4.17 9.87
CA PHE A 56 -20.62 3.29 8.74
C PHE A 56 -19.27 3.61 8.12
N ARG A 57 -18.43 2.57 8.07
CA ARG A 57 -17.08 2.67 7.51
C ARG A 57 -16.87 1.64 6.42
N ASN A 58 -16.22 2.05 5.34
CA ASN A 58 -15.78 1.16 4.28
C ASN A 58 -14.65 1.84 3.50
N SER A 59 -13.94 1.08 2.68
CA SER A 59 -13.27 1.71 1.54
C SER A 59 -14.32 2.16 0.52
N VAL A 60 -14.21 3.42 0.09
CA VAL A 60 -15.08 3.99 -0.95
C VAL A 60 -14.67 3.61 -2.38
N ALA A 61 -13.51 2.98 -2.56
CA ALA A 61 -12.91 2.74 -3.88
C ALA A 61 -12.39 1.31 -4.12
N SER A 62 -12.03 0.56 -3.07
CA SER A 62 -11.54 -0.82 -3.16
C SER A 62 -12.12 -1.63 -2.00
N TYR A 63 -13.36 -2.07 -2.19
CA TYR A 63 -14.14 -2.83 -1.20
C TYR A 63 -14.08 -4.35 -1.41
N THR A 64 -13.48 -4.81 -2.51
CA THR A 64 -13.19 -6.23 -2.76
C THR A 64 -11.68 -6.45 -2.85
N VAL A 65 -11.17 -7.49 -2.18
CA VAL A 65 -9.77 -7.92 -2.27
C VAL A 65 -9.49 -8.69 -3.58
N SER A 66 -10.50 -8.86 -4.44
CA SER A 66 -10.45 -9.73 -5.63
C SER A 66 -9.36 -9.39 -6.64
N LEU A 67 -8.87 -8.14 -6.66
CA LEU A 67 -7.81 -7.70 -7.58
C LEU A 67 -6.41 -7.74 -6.95
N LEU A 68 -6.28 -8.00 -5.65
CA LEU A 68 -4.97 -8.15 -5.02
C LEU A 68 -4.38 -9.50 -5.43
N GLN A 69 -3.25 -9.47 -6.15
CA GLN A 69 -2.65 -10.71 -6.64
C GLN A 69 -2.16 -11.60 -5.48
N PRO A 70 -2.47 -12.91 -5.48
CA PRO A 70 -1.97 -13.85 -4.47
C PRO A 70 -0.45 -13.88 -4.36
N LYS A 71 0.27 -13.64 -5.47
CA LYS A 71 1.72 -13.53 -5.47
C LYS A 71 2.22 -12.38 -4.60
N VAL A 72 1.54 -11.23 -4.60
CA VAL A 72 1.91 -10.10 -3.74
C VAL A 72 1.69 -10.44 -2.28
N ILE A 73 0.58 -11.13 -1.97
CA ILE A 73 0.29 -11.62 -0.61
C ILE A 73 1.41 -12.54 -0.11
N ALA A 74 1.83 -13.50 -0.93
CA ALA A 74 2.86 -14.46 -0.59
C ALA A 74 4.26 -13.82 -0.54
N ASP A 75 4.65 -13.06 -1.56
CA ASP A 75 5.97 -12.44 -1.65
C ASP A 75 6.24 -11.48 -0.50
N LEU A 76 5.21 -10.75 -0.03
CA LEU A 76 5.34 -9.77 1.04
C LEU A 76 4.90 -10.31 2.41
N ASP A 77 4.63 -11.61 2.51
CA ASP A 77 4.15 -12.29 3.73
C ASP A 77 3.06 -11.49 4.48
N LEU A 78 2.08 -11.00 3.72
CA LEU A 78 1.04 -10.13 4.29
C LEU A 78 0.24 -10.79 5.42
N PRO A 79 0.02 -12.13 5.46
CA PRO A 79 -0.62 -12.78 6.62
C PRO A 79 0.18 -12.59 7.92
N ALA A 80 1.51 -12.66 7.89
CA ALA A 80 2.34 -12.37 9.07
C ALA A 80 2.23 -10.90 9.50
N HIS A 81 1.82 -10.02 8.59
CA HIS A 81 1.53 -8.60 8.85
C HIS A 81 0.04 -8.31 9.11
N GLY A 82 -0.77 -9.35 9.34
CA GLY A 82 -2.16 -9.22 9.79
C GLY A 82 -3.22 -9.21 8.68
N LEU A 83 -2.85 -9.48 7.41
CA LEU A 83 -3.85 -9.64 6.35
C LEU A 83 -4.67 -10.91 6.58
N THR A 84 -5.99 -10.74 6.73
CA THR A 84 -6.97 -11.82 6.71
C THR A 84 -7.96 -11.59 5.57
N VAL A 85 -8.07 -12.55 4.65
CA VAL A 85 -9.04 -12.49 3.55
C VAL A 85 -10.30 -13.23 3.96
N VAL A 86 -11.43 -12.53 3.99
CA VAL A 86 -12.75 -13.12 4.25
C VAL A 86 -13.40 -13.45 2.91
N PRO A 87 -13.55 -14.74 2.54
CA PRO A 87 -14.17 -15.11 1.28
C PRO A 87 -15.67 -14.83 1.31
N ARG A 88 -16.21 -14.33 0.19
CA ARG A 88 -17.66 -14.26 -0.01
C ARG A 88 -18.20 -15.68 -0.16
N ARG A 89 -19.06 -16.12 0.75
CA ARG A 89 -19.81 -17.38 0.59
C ARG A 89 -20.76 -17.21 -0.60
N ILE A 90 -20.58 -18.06 -1.60
CA ILE A 90 -21.51 -18.20 -2.72
C ILE A 90 -22.30 -19.48 -2.40
N ASN A 91 -23.62 -19.34 -2.24
CA ASN A 91 -24.53 -20.47 -2.07
C ASN A 91 -24.82 -21.12 -3.42
#